data_AF-A0A9D5IFK9-F1
#
_entry.id   AF-A0A9D5IFK9-F1
#
_cell.length_a   1.000
_cell.length_b   1.000
_cell.length_c   1.000
_cell.angle_alpha   90.00
_cell.angle_beta   90.00
_cell.angle_gamma   90.00
#
_symmetry.space_group_name_H-M   'P 1'
#
loop_
_entity.id
_entity.type
_entity.pdbx_description
1 polymer ?
#
loop_
_entity_poly.entity_id
_entity_poly.type
_entity_poly.pdbx_seq_one_letter_code
_entity_poly.pdbx_strand_id
1 'polypeptide(L)'
;MEYISLARFWQSSEPKRLNHGLFGGATSVPVLLRDAVVRRAAHRSLWRAVRTLPVGRPGAGGYVARPLPYGRGSVWGRARPGFEPRAPSHSSFLMPRPVHLFYNRGIPFHRGAVLYGKWRPRGFDEVVGQDHIVTTLRNALTEADAARKRGVPERDNPLAHAYLFSGPRGTGKTTMARILARAVNCVNLKDGDPCNECPSCEAISRGNALDLIEMDAASNRGIDDIRELREKIGFAPSDLMKKVYLLDEVHMLTEGAFNALLKTLEEPPPHAIFILATTDLHKVPATVRSRCQRYDFHRVDDEAMASRLRYIAGEEGFKLSDTAFRAIGRLSRGAMRDAITLLEQVAAQCGPEPDDADVMAALGLVEDERSGHLARALVDEDLAAALSIARAVGDDGIDIARFTRETIDILRSALTLLLQRKDKEGEPGSELAAVLIERSADPRQVANAIAELARADFRLDPASPIPLEVACATAILGAAISSPPVHTRDVRVAAGDGAQRAPAGARPVARMIPSDTPLSDNEKFLRDLYDRCRLVNVRLAGWLNGSCDVLSIGEEEFELGFARQMHMEKVDTDCRTLVEEQAQILLGRPMRMKVRLVDEESQSRRAPKSGHLAAAARAMGATPIGKDQ
;
A
#
# COMPACT_ATOMS: atom_id res chain seq x y z
N MET A 1 -26.41 9.15 65.99
CA MET A 1 -27.11 10.43 65.69
C MET A 1 -27.60 10.35 64.26
N GLU A 2 -28.86 9.95 64.17
CA GLU A 2 -29.93 10.29 63.23
C GLU A 2 -29.73 11.13 61.95
N TYR A 3 -30.42 10.64 60.91
CA TYR A 3 -31.23 11.32 59.87
C TYR A 3 -30.49 12.05 58.72
N ILE A 4 -30.71 11.82 57.41
CA ILE A 4 -31.87 11.54 56.51
C ILE A 4 -32.07 12.73 55.53
N SER A 5 -31.90 12.40 54.23
CA SER A 5 -32.66 12.75 53.02
C SER A 5 -32.88 14.18 52.49
N LEU A 6 -32.88 14.21 51.14
CA LEU A 6 -33.81 14.83 50.16
C LEU A 6 -33.05 15.74 49.18
N ALA A 7 -32.81 15.38 47.91
CA ALA A 7 -33.69 15.02 46.78
C ALA A 7 -34.19 16.23 45.96
N ARG A 8 -33.83 16.16 44.66
CA ARG A 8 -34.55 16.58 43.44
C ARG A 8 -35.05 18.04 43.32
N PHE A 9 -34.74 18.71 42.21
CA PHE A 9 -35.68 18.97 41.10
C PHE A 9 -35.07 19.88 39.98
N TRP A 10 -35.33 19.47 38.72
CA TRP A 10 -35.61 20.26 37.50
C TRP A 10 -34.52 20.85 36.57
N GLN A 11 -34.26 20.08 35.49
CA GLN A 11 -34.68 20.29 34.08
C GLN A 11 -34.63 21.68 33.40
N SER A 12 -33.92 21.66 32.26
CA SER A 12 -34.21 22.26 30.94
C SER A 12 -34.32 23.78 30.79
N SER A 13 -33.52 24.34 29.88
CA SER A 13 -33.95 25.17 28.72
C SER A 13 -32.74 25.82 28.02
N GLU A 14 -32.41 25.35 26.81
CA GLU A 14 -31.84 26.20 25.74
C GLU A 14 -32.93 27.17 25.21
N PRO A 15 -32.69 28.07 24.23
CA PRO A 15 -31.47 28.79 23.80
C PRO A 15 -31.75 30.31 23.64
N LYS A 16 -30.72 31.14 23.38
CA LYS A 16 -30.87 32.33 22.51
C LYS A 16 -29.53 32.93 22.09
N ARG A 17 -29.40 33.10 20.76
CA ARG A 17 -28.37 33.84 20.02
C ARG A 17 -28.36 35.31 20.43
N LEU A 18 -27.19 35.96 20.35
CA LEU A 18 -27.06 37.33 19.83
C LEU A 18 -25.62 37.61 19.37
N ASN A 19 -25.54 38.15 18.16
CA ASN A 19 -24.37 38.67 17.45
C ASN A 19 -23.78 39.90 18.17
N HIS A 20 -22.45 40.07 18.11
CA HIS A 20 -21.76 41.11 17.31
C HIS A 20 -20.36 41.41 17.84
N GLY A 21 -19.41 41.54 16.91
CA GLY A 21 -18.55 42.74 16.86
C GLY A 21 -17.20 42.69 17.57
N LEU A 22 -16.16 42.35 16.79
CA LEU A 22 -14.95 43.16 16.57
C LEU A 22 -14.48 44.07 17.72
N PHE A 23 -13.24 43.87 18.19
CA PHE A 23 -12.17 44.88 18.15
C PHE A 23 -10.83 44.25 18.55
N GLY A 24 -9.79 44.52 17.74
CA GLY A 24 -8.41 44.14 18.02
C GLY A 24 -7.71 45.11 18.97
N GLY A 25 -6.47 44.78 19.33
CA GLY A 25 -5.55 45.71 20.00
C GLY A 25 -4.60 45.02 20.95
N ALA A 26 -3.39 44.74 20.45
CA ALA A 26 -2.23 44.45 21.28
C ALA A 26 -1.77 45.72 22.03
N THR A 27 -1.30 45.58 23.28
CA THR A 27 -0.12 46.29 23.84
C THR A 27 0.19 45.86 25.30
N SER A 28 1.34 45.19 25.45
CA SER A 28 2.42 45.35 26.46
C SER A 28 2.17 45.52 27.99
N VAL A 29 2.76 44.55 28.75
CA VAL A 29 3.71 44.70 29.92
C VAL A 29 3.08 45.08 31.30
N PRO A 30 3.56 44.67 32.53
CA PRO A 30 4.91 44.21 32.94
C PRO A 30 5.08 43.01 33.92
N VAL A 31 6.33 42.51 33.89
CA VAL A 31 7.25 42.04 34.96
C VAL A 31 6.80 42.16 36.44
N LEU A 32 7.01 41.07 37.20
CA LEU A 32 7.31 41.11 38.64
C LEU A 32 8.30 40.00 39.04
N LEU A 33 9.46 40.44 39.53
CA LEU A 33 10.47 39.68 40.29
C LEU A 33 9.97 39.31 41.69
N ARG A 34 10.42 38.17 42.24
CA ARG A 34 11.16 38.15 43.53
C ARG A 34 11.75 36.78 43.92
N ASP A 35 12.97 36.93 44.44
CA ASP A 35 13.94 36.00 45.04
C ASP A 35 13.49 35.12 46.22
N ALA A 36 14.32 34.09 46.49
CA ALA A 36 15.01 33.79 47.77
C ALA A 36 14.93 32.28 48.16
N VAL A 37 16.00 31.47 48.13
CA VAL A 37 17.20 31.40 49.02
C VAL A 37 17.02 30.43 50.23
N VAL A 38 17.77 29.32 50.18
CA VAL A 38 18.64 28.73 51.25
C VAL A 38 18.17 27.61 52.22
N ARG A 39 18.84 26.45 52.02
CA ARG A 39 19.64 25.58 52.95
C ARG A 39 19.06 24.35 53.71
N ARG A 40 19.94 23.32 53.64
CA ARG A 40 20.34 22.28 54.63
C ARG A 40 19.36 21.11 54.85
N ALA A 41 19.77 19.88 55.14
CA ALA A 41 21.03 19.11 55.10
C ALA A 41 20.71 17.73 55.73
N ALA A 42 21.25 16.63 55.21
CA ALA A 42 21.70 15.42 55.93
C ALA A 42 21.99 14.30 54.90
N HIS A 43 23.26 14.02 54.56
CA HIS A 43 24.24 13.14 55.22
C HIS A 43 24.14 11.63 54.89
N ARG A 44 25.25 11.14 54.28
CA ARG A 44 25.96 9.84 54.50
C ARG A 44 25.32 8.53 53.98
N SER A 45 26.02 7.60 53.33
CA SER A 45 27.46 7.33 53.07
C SER A 45 27.58 6.36 51.87
N LEU A 46 28.53 6.53 50.92
CA LEU A 46 29.78 5.75 50.73
C LEU A 46 29.63 4.22 50.95
N TRP A 47 30.04 3.35 50.02
CA TRP A 47 31.45 2.91 49.87
C TRP A 47 31.76 2.36 48.46
N ARG A 48 33.01 2.59 48.01
CA ARG A 48 33.71 1.90 46.91
C ARG A 48 34.54 0.74 47.47
N ALA A 49 34.84 -0.20 46.57
CA ALA A 49 36.09 -0.95 46.39
C ALA A 49 36.19 -2.42 46.85
N VAL A 50 36.38 -3.28 45.83
CA VAL A 50 37.40 -4.35 45.68
C VAL A 50 37.44 -5.46 46.73
N ARG A 51 37.19 -6.71 46.31
CA ARG A 51 38.14 -7.85 46.51
C ARG A 51 37.67 -9.17 45.87
N THR A 52 38.61 -9.77 45.12
CA THR A 52 39.01 -11.19 45.05
C THR A 52 38.05 -12.28 44.57
N LEU A 53 38.50 -12.97 43.51
CA LEU A 53 38.20 -14.36 43.13
C LEU A 53 38.29 -15.32 44.33
N PRO A 54 37.55 -16.45 44.25
CA PRO A 54 38.29 -17.71 44.19
C PRO A 54 37.77 -18.73 43.16
N VAL A 55 38.69 -19.62 42.82
CA VAL A 55 38.60 -20.78 41.91
C VAL A 55 37.68 -21.87 42.48
N GLY A 56 36.90 -22.50 41.61
CA GLY A 56 36.18 -23.75 41.90
C GLY A 56 35.64 -24.43 40.63
N ARG A 57 36.34 -25.46 40.14
CA ARG A 57 35.81 -26.59 39.32
C ARG A 57 35.66 -27.79 40.27
N PRO A 58 34.79 -28.81 40.04
CA PRO A 58 34.73 -29.57 38.78
C PRO A 58 33.37 -30.21 38.37
N GLY A 59 33.36 -30.81 37.17
CA GLY A 59 32.40 -31.82 36.68
C GLY A 59 31.17 -31.26 35.95
N ALA A 60 30.60 -31.85 34.91
CA ALA A 60 30.91 -32.94 33.98
C ALA A 60 29.80 -32.86 32.90
N GLY A 61 30.12 -33.09 31.61
CA GLY A 61 29.10 -33.23 30.56
C GLY A 61 29.42 -32.55 29.23
N GLY A 62 30.54 -32.93 28.59
CA GLY A 62 30.79 -32.59 27.18
C GLY A 62 30.11 -33.61 26.26
N TYR A 63 29.28 -33.13 25.34
CA TYR A 63 28.85 -33.90 24.17
C TYR A 63 29.84 -33.66 23.02
N VAL A 64 30.50 -34.73 22.61
CA VAL A 64 31.41 -34.80 21.46
C VAL A 64 30.61 -35.34 20.27
N ALA A 65 30.53 -34.57 19.17
CA ALA A 65 30.06 -35.09 17.90
C ALA A 65 31.24 -35.74 17.14
N ARG A 66 31.20 -37.07 17.02
CA ARG A 66 32.03 -37.87 16.10
C ARG A 66 31.50 -37.73 14.67
N PRO A 67 32.36 -37.60 13.65
CA PRO A 67 32.02 -37.99 12.30
C PRO A 67 32.53 -39.42 12.02
N LEU A 68 31.74 -40.23 11.35
CA LEU A 68 32.19 -41.45 10.67
C LEU A 68 31.63 -41.49 9.23
N PRO A 69 32.30 -42.22 8.32
CA PRO A 69 32.51 -41.83 6.93
C PRO A 69 31.76 -42.72 5.95
N TYR A 70 31.61 -42.30 4.70
CA TYR A 70 31.64 -43.21 3.54
C TYR A 70 32.04 -42.42 2.28
N GLY A 71 33.01 -42.96 1.54
CA GLY A 71 33.58 -42.36 0.34
C GLY A 71 33.15 -43.03 -0.97
N ARG A 72 33.67 -42.45 -2.06
CA ARG A 72 34.01 -42.96 -3.42
C ARG A 72 34.04 -41.71 -4.33
N GLY A 73 35.18 -41.24 -4.82
CA GLY A 73 35.93 -41.80 -5.96
C GLY A 73 35.49 -41.08 -7.25
N SER A 74 36.26 -40.15 -7.83
CA SER A 74 37.16 -40.41 -8.96
C SER A 74 37.88 -39.10 -9.36
N VAL A 75 39.22 -39.04 -9.36
CA VAL A 75 40.23 -39.24 -10.43
C VAL A 75 40.25 -38.20 -11.57
N TRP A 76 41.48 -37.69 -11.84
CA TRP A 76 42.01 -36.87 -12.95
C TRP A 76 41.95 -35.34 -12.73
N GLY A 77 43.03 -34.55 -12.79
CA GLY A 77 44.41 -34.80 -13.21
C GLY A 77 45.36 -33.65 -12.85
N ARG A 78 46.64 -33.92 -13.12
CA ARG A 78 47.90 -33.26 -12.75
C ARG A 78 48.02 -31.73 -12.91
N ALA A 79 48.83 -31.18 -12.01
CA ALA A 79 49.47 -29.87 -12.04
C ALA A 79 50.48 -29.68 -13.20
N ARG A 80 50.68 -28.41 -13.61
CA ARG A 80 51.99 -27.84 -13.98
C ARG A 80 52.09 -26.37 -13.55
N PRO A 81 53.28 -25.89 -13.14
CA PRO A 81 53.51 -24.52 -12.66
C PRO A 81 54.10 -23.60 -13.74
N GLY A 82 53.96 -22.30 -13.53
CA GLY A 82 54.84 -21.27 -14.10
C GLY A 82 54.20 -20.39 -15.17
N PHE A 83 53.90 -19.14 -14.79
CA PHE A 83 54.18 -17.95 -15.60
C PHE A 83 53.92 -16.69 -14.76
N GLU A 84 54.99 -16.04 -14.29
CA GLU A 84 54.94 -14.62 -13.96
C GLU A 84 55.01 -13.81 -15.26
N PRO A 85 54.27 -12.69 -15.35
CA PRO A 85 54.84 -11.52 -16.01
C PRO A 85 54.68 -10.23 -15.20
N ARG A 86 55.84 -9.58 -15.05
CA ARG A 86 56.16 -8.15 -14.91
C ARG A 86 55.02 -7.12 -14.91
N ALA A 87 55.04 -6.27 -13.90
CA ALA A 87 54.38 -4.96 -13.86
C ALA A 87 54.91 -3.98 -14.93
N PRO A 88 54.05 -3.06 -15.41
CA PRO A 88 54.48 -1.75 -15.85
C PRO A 88 53.98 -0.62 -14.94
N SER A 89 54.81 0.42 -14.96
CA SER A 89 54.80 1.74 -14.34
C SER A 89 53.47 2.50 -14.26
N HIS A 90 53.32 3.17 -13.11
CA HIS A 90 52.58 4.39 -12.81
C HIS A 90 52.05 5.21 -14.02
N SER A 91 50.73 5.37 -14.08
CA SER A 91 50.10 6.63 -14.47
C SER A 91 48.85 6.84 -13.60
N SER A 92 48.78 8.02 -13.01
CA SER A 92 47.75 8.48 -12.07
C SER A 92 46.43 8.71 -12.80
N PHE A 93 45.47 7.81 -12.60
CA PHE A 93 44.06 7.98 -12.94
C PHE A 93 43.23 7.77 -11.67
N LEU A 94 42.54 8.82 -11.22
CA LEU A 94 41.59 8.76 -10.11
C LEU A 94 40.38 7.93 -10.56
N MET A 95 40.31 6.69 -10.07
CA MET A 95 39.11 5.84 -10.17
C MET A 95 38.14 6.12 -9.01
N PRO A 96 36.82 5.93 -9.20
CA PRO A 96 35.86 5.94 -8.10
C PRO A 96 36.19 4.78 -7.15
N ARG A 97 36.03 5.01 -5.83
CA ARG A 97 36.33 4.01 -4.80
C ARG A 97 35.47 2.75 -5.03
N PRO A 98 36.04 1.54 -4.93
CA PRO A 98 35.24 0.33 -5.00
C PRO A 98 34.33 0.26 -3.75
N VAL A 99 33.05 -0.04 -3.98
CA VAL A 99 32.10 -0.40 -2.94
C VAL A 99 32.64 -1.64 -2.25
N HIS A 100 33.18 -1.48 -1.04
CA HIS A 100 33.64 -2.60 -0.24
C HIS A 100 32.41 -3.44 0.13
N LEU A 101 32.29 -4.62 -0.47
CA LEU A 101 31.49 -5.72 0.08
C LEU A 101 32.12 -6.11 1.43
N PHE A 102 31.70 -5.41 2.48
CA PHE A 102 32.01 -5.79 3.85
C PHE A 102 31.27 -7.09 4.15
N TYR A 103 32.00 -8.20 4.08
CA TYR A 103 31.60 -9.45 4.71
C TYR A 103 31.67 -9.24 6.23
N ASN A 104 30.63 -8.65 6.80
CA ASN A 104 30.67 -8.27 8.20
C ASN A 104 30.51 -9.50 9.10
N ARG A 105 31.48 -9.65 10.00
CA ARG A 105 31.58 -10.71 10.99
C ARG A 105 30.52 -10.46 12.08
N GLY A 106 29.62 -11.41 12.22
CA GLY A 106 29.15 -11.91 13.53
C GLY A 106 28.46 -10.91 14.46
N ILE A 107 27.21 -10.57 14.14
CA ILE A 107 26.15 -10.42 15.15
C ILE A 107 25.03 -11.37 14.70
N PRO A 108 24.50 -12.25 15.55
CA PRO A 108 23.38 -13.09 15.17
C PRO A 108 22.17 -12.20 14.99
N PHE A 109 21.90 -11.74 13.76
CA PHE A 109 20.59 -11.22 13.40
C PHE A 109 19.61 -12.35 13.71
N HIS A 110 18.82 -12.19 14.77
CA HIS A 110 17.89 -13.21 15.23
C HIS A 110 16.93 -13.52 14.09
N ARG A 111 17.15 -14.67 13.45
CA ARG A 111 16.42 -15.22 12.30
C ARG A 111 14.97 -15.62 12.64
N GLY A 112 14.34 -14.97 13.61
CA GLY A 112 13.16 -15.50 14.31
C GLY A 112 11.89 -14.66 14.28
N ALA A 113 11.94 -13.33 14.17
CA ALA A 113 10.73 -12.50 14.20
C ALA A 113 10.88 -11.21 13.41
N VAL A 114 9.96 -10.97 12.47
CA VAL A 114 9.77 -9.70 11.77
C VAL A 114 9.54 -8.60 12.82
N LEU A 115 10.25 -7.46 12.71
CA LEU A 115 10.22 -6.40 13.73
C LEU A 115 8.80 -5.92 13.99
N TYR A 116 7.98 -5.84 12.92
CA TYR A 116 6.58 -5.49 13.03
C TYR A 116 5.79 -6.42 13.96
N GLY A 117 6.07 -7.73 13.95
CA GLY A 117 5.42 -8.68 14.84
C GLY A 117 5.85 -8.51 16.30
N LYS A 118 7.14 -8.27 16.52
CA LYS A 118 7.73 -8.07 17.85
C LYS A 118 7.25 -6.77 18.51
N TRP A 119 7.21 -5.68 17.74
CA TRP A 119 6.91 -4.32 18.21
C TRP A 119 5.48 -3.87 18.01
N ARG A 120 4.57 -4.78 17.63
CA ARG A 120 3.14 -4.49 17.58
C ARG A 120 2.66 -4.13 19.01
N PRO A 121 2.05 -2.94 19.21
CA PRO A 121 1.58 -2.48 20.51
C PRO A 121 0.77 -3.54 21.29
N ARG A 122 1.14 -3.77 22.56
CA ARG A 122 0.43 -4.70 23.45
C ARG A 122 -0.55 -3.99 24.38
N GLY A 123 -0.26 -2.75 24.76
CA GLY A 123 -1.17 -1.86 25.49
C GLY A 123 -1.51 -0.60 24.71
N PHE A 124 -2.48 0.16 25.22
CA PHE A 124 -2.86 1.47 24.74
C PHE A 124 -1.72 2.50 24.85
N ASP A 125 -0.84 2.35 25.85
CA ASP A 125 0.30 3.25 26.09
C ASP A 125 1.37 3.18 24.99
N GLU A 126 1.40 2.08 24.24
CA GLU A 126 2.33 1.89 23.13
C GLU A 126 1.78 2.37 21.78
N VAL A 127 0.49 2.76 21.72
CA VAL A 127 -0.13 3.22 20.49
C VAL A 127 0.28 4.67 20.23
N VAL A 128 0.77 4.93 19.02
CA VAL A 128 1.30 6.25 18.63
C VAL A 128 0.30 7.00 17.77
N GLY A 129 0.07 8.28 18.10
CA GLY A 129 -0.68 9.23 17.26
C GLY A 129 -2.20 9.05 17.25
N GLN A 130 -2.78 8.32 18.22
CA GLN A 130 -4.22 8.08 18.34
C GLN A 130 -4.77 8.41 19.74
N ASP A 131 -4.22 9.44 20.38
CA ASP A 131 -4.49 9.76 21.79
C ASP A 131 -5.98 10.00 22.09
N HIS A 132 -6.72 10.59 21.15
CA HIS A 132 -8.16 10.84 21.27
C HIS A 132 -8.97 9.53 21.36
N ILE A 133 -8.59 8.52 20.58
CA ILE A 133 -9.23 7.19 20.58
C ILE A 133 -8.84 6.46 21.87
N VAL A 134 -7.55 6.43 22.17
CA VAL A 134 -6.99 5.75 23.33
C VAL A 134 -7.63 6.25 24.62
N THR A 135 -7.70 7.56 24.81
CA THR A 135 -8.30 8.16 26.02
C THR A 135 -9.77 7.77 26.17
N THR A 136 -10.53 7.83 25.07
CA THR A 136 -11.96 7.49 25.09
C THR A 136 -12.19 6.02 25.43
N LEU A 137 -11.41 5.12 24.81
CA LEU A 137 -11.49 3.68 25.08
C LEU A 137 -11.06 3.34 26.52
N ARG A 138 -9.96 3.92 27.03
CA ARG A 138 -9.52 3.69 28.42
C ARG A 138 -10.60 4.12 29.42
N ASN A 139 -11.23 5.27 29.20
CA ASN A 139 -12.29 5.76 30.08
C ASN A 139 -13.49 4.80 30.10
N ALA A 140 -13.97 4.38 28.92
CA ALA A 140 -15.08 3.44 28.81
C ALA A 140 -14.76 2.08 29.46
N LEU A 141 -13.54 1.58 29.26
CA LEU A 141 -13.07 0.31 29.85
C LEU A 141 -12.92 0.39 31.37
N THR A 142 -12.43 1.52 31.89
CA THR A 142 -12.31 1.75 33.33
C THR A 142 -13.69 1.79 33.98
N GLU A 143 -14.65 2.48 33.36
CA GLU A 143 -16.03 2.51 33.83
C GLU A 143 -16.68 1.12 33.79
N ALA A 144 -16.44 0.37 32.72
CA ALA A 144 -16.93 -1.00 32.56
C ALA A 144 -16.37 -1.95 33.62
N ASP A 145 -15.05 -1.88 33.90
CA ASP A 145 -14.42 -2.68 34.94
C ASP A 145 -14.95 -2.32 36.33
N ALA A 146 -15.18 -1.04 36.62
CA ALA A 146 -15.79 -0.58 37.86
C ALA A 146 -17.26 -1.05 37.98
N ALA A 147 -18.05 -1.00 36.91
CA ALA A 147 -19.40 -1.54 36.87
C ALA A 147 -19.41 -3.06 37.13
N ARG A 148 -18.50 -3.80 36.49
CA ARG A 148 -18.31 -5.23 36.69
C ARG A 148 -17.98 -5.58 38.14
N LYS A 149 -17.01 -4.87 38.75
CA LYS A 149 -16.63 -5.08 40.16
C LYS A 149 -17.76 -4.79 41.14
N ARG A 150 -18.70 -3.92 40.76
CA ARG A 150 -19.93 -3.62 41.55
C ARG A 150 -21.06 -4.64 41.32
N GLY A 151 -20.88 -5.64 40.45
CA GLY A 151 -21.89 -6.63 40.14
C GLY A 151 -23.06 -6.07 39.32
N VAL A 152 -22.84 -4.98 38.56
CA VAL A 152 -23.86 -4.42 37.67
C VAL A 152 -24.21 -5.46 36.60
N PRO A 153 -25.51 -5.73 36.36
CA PRO A 153 -25.92 -6.72 35.35
C PRO A 153 -25.49 -6.29 33.95
N GLU A 154 -25.19 -7.28 33.10
CA GLU A 154 -24.57 -7.09 31.79
C GLU A 154 -25.35 -6.15 30.84
N ARG A 155 -26.67 -6.08 30.99
CA ARG A 155 -27.54 -5.17 30.22
C ARG A 155 -27.22 -3.69 30.44
N ASP A 156 -26.60 -3.36 31.56
CA ASP A 156 -26.23 -2.00 31.97
C ASP A 156 -24.71 -1.77 31.82
N ASN A 157 -24.03 -2.59 31.00
CA ASN A 157 -22.61 -2.42 30.69
C ASN A 157 -22.39 -1.12 29.87
N PRO A 158 -21.48 -0.23 30.29
CA PRO A 158 -21.21 1.02 29.58
C PRO A 158 -20.48 0.83 28.23
N LEU A 159 -19.97 -0.36 27.93
CA LEU A 159 -19.32 -0.64 26.64
C LEU A 159 -20.33 -0.74 25.50
N ALA A 160 -19.99 -0.14 24.35
CA ALA A 160 -20.75 -0.34 23.13
C ALA A 160 -20.65 -1.80 22.66
N HIS A 161 -21.74 -2.30 22.06
CA HIS A 161 -21.79 -3.63 21.47
C HIS A 161 -21.08 -3.70 20.12
N ALA A 162 -20.93 -2.57 19.41
CA ALA A 162 -20.30 -2.49 18.10
C ALA A 162 -19.41 -1.24 17.96
N TYR A 163 -18.20 -1.45 17.48
CA TYR A 163 -17.19 -0.43 17.22
C TYR A 163 -16.86 -0.39 15.73
N LEU A 164 -16.76 0.81 15.14
CA LEU A 164 -16.33 1.00 13.76
C LEU A 164 -15.03 1.81 13.71
N PHE A 165 -13.94 1.15 13.41
CA PHE A 165 -12.60 1.72 13.26
C PHE A 165 -12.35 2.06 11.80
N SER A 166 -12.28 3.35 11.50
CA SER A 166 -12.15 3.87 10.14
C SER A 166 -10.86 4.67 10.00
N GLY A 167 -10.13 4.50 8.91
CA GLY A 167 -8.98 5.34 8.59
C GLY A 167 -7.94 4.65 7.71
N PRO A 168 -6.87 5.35 7.32
CA PRO A 168 -5.88 4.83 6.37
C PRO A 168 -5.25 3.49 6.80
N ARG A 169 -4.71 2.73 5.84
CA ARG A 169 -3.94 1.51 6.13
C ARG A 169 -2.75 1.85 7.02
N GLY A 170 -2.42 0.96 7.96
CA GLY A 170 -1.20 1.05 8.77
C GLY A 170 -1.24 2.02 9.94
N THR A 171 -2.38 2.65 10.24
CA THR A 171 -2.58 3.55 11.39
C THR A 171 -2.88 2.82 12.72
N GLY A 172 -2.97 1.48 12.70
CA GLY A 172 -3.13 0.67 13.91
C GLY A 172 -4.53 0.15 14.21
N LYS A 173 -5.51 0.26 13.30
CA LYS A 173 -6.90 -0.21 13.47
C LYS A 173 -7.01 -1.63 14.06
N THR A 174 -6.47 -2.63 13.37
CA THR A 174 -6.50 -4.05 13.79
C THR A 174 -5.72 -4.26 15.10
N THR A 175 -4.66 -3.49 15.33
CA THR A 175 -3.90 -3.56 16.58
C THR A 175 -4.71 -3.03 17.76
N MET A 176 -5.35 -1.87 17.59
CA MET A 176 -6.27 -1.29 18.57
C MET A 176 -7.42 -2.24 18.88
N ALA A 177 -7.97 -2.90 17.86
CA ALA A 177 -9.04 -3.89 18.03
C ALA A 177 -8.61 -5.06 18.92
N ARG A 178 -7.39 -5.58 18.71
CA ARG A 178 -6.84 -6.65 19.56
C ARG A 178 -6.52 -6.18 20.98
N ILE A 179 -6.06 -4.94 21.16
CA ILE A 179 -5.87 -4.34 22.50
C ILE A 179 -7.22 -4.26 23.22
N LEU A 180 -8.26 -3.74 22.54
CA LEU A 180 -9.62 -3.66 23.09
C LEU A 180 -10.15 -5.05 23.44
N ALA A 181 -9.98 -6.05 22.57
CA ALA A 181 -10.41 -7.42 22.83
C ALA A 181 -9.74 -8.01 24.09
N ARG A 182 -8.44 -7.72 24.30
CA ARG A 182 -7.72 -8.11 25.52
C ARG A 182 -8.24 -7.37 26.74
N ALA A 183 -8.42 -6.05 26.65
CA ALA A 183 -8.83 -5.21 27.75
C ALA A 183 -10.22 -5.61 28.26
N VAL A 184 -11.19 -5.79 27.36
CA VAL A 184 -12.55 -6.24 27.72
C VAL A 184 -12.52 -7.59 28.44
N ASN A 185 -11.63 -8.50 28.02
CA ASN A 185 -11.50 -9.85 28.59
C ASN A 185 -10.45 -9.96 29.71
N CYS A 186 -9.88 -8.84 30.15
CA CYS A 186 -8.84 -8.83 31.16
C CYS A 186 -9.43 -9.04 32.56
N VAL A 187 -8.82 -9.95 33.33
CA VAL A 187 -9.18 -10.17 34.73
C VAL A 187 -8.61 -9.04 35.60
N ASN A 188 -7.38 -8.63 35.31
CA ASN A 188 -6.63 -7.63 36.08
C ASN A 188 -6.40 -6.36 35.25
N LEU A 189 -7.48 -5.67 34.86
CA LEU A 189 -7.39 -4.42 34.10
C LEU A 189 -6.71 -3.32 34.94
N LYS A 190 -5.82 -2.54 34.32
CA LYS A 190 -5.09 -1.43 34.96
C LYS A 190 -5.40 -0.14 34.21
N ASP A 191 -6.21 0.74 34.80
CA ASP A 191 -6.58 2.05 34.22
C ASP A 191 -7.08 1.98 32.76
N GLY A 192 -7.85 0.93 32.45
CA GLY A 192 -8.36 0.67 31.10
C GLY A 192 -7.43 -0.17 30.21
N ASP A 193 -6.17 -0.39 30.59
CA ASP A 193 -5.19 -1.16 29.82
C ASP A 193 -5.15 -2.66 30.24
N PRO A 194 -4.98 -3.60 29.29
CA PRO A 194 -4.88 -5.02 29.63
C PRO A 194 -3.54 -5.32 30.33
N CYS A 195 -3.57 -6.20 31.34
CA CYS A 195 -2.34 -6.57 32.05
C CYS A 195 -1.33 -7.35 31.22
N ASN A 196 -1.74 -7.95 30.09
CA ASN A 196 -0.91 -8.78 29.20
C ASN A 196 -0.29 -10.04 29.84
N GLU A 197 -0.64 -10.38 31.08
CA GLU A 197 -0.09 -11.51 31.84
C GLU A 197 -1.16 -12.54 32.27
N CYS A 198 -2.44 -12.16 32.31
CA CYS A 198 -3.51 -13.09 32.69
C CYS A 198 -3.82 -14.10 31.57
N PRO A 199 -4.42 -15.28 31.88
CA PRO A 199 -4.69 -16.32 30.90
C PRO A 199 -5.46 -15.83 29.67
N SER A 200 -6.47 -14.97 29.87
CA SER A 200 -7.24 -14.36 28.79
C SER A 200 -6.37 -13.50 27.86
N CYS A 201 -5.51 -12.67 28.44
CA CYS A 201 -4.61 -11.81 27.67
C CYS A 201 -3.57 -12.63 26.90
N GLU A 202 -2.99 -13.66 27.52
CA GLU A 202 -2.04 -14.56 26.86
C GLU A 202 -2.69 -15.33 25.71
N ALA A 203 -3.88 -15.90 25.92
CA ALA A 203 -4.62 -16.65 24.91
C ALA A 203 -4.89 -15.81 23.66
N ILE A 204 -5.36 -14.57 23.85
CA ILE A 204 -5.59 -13.62 22.75
C ILE A 204 -4.26 -13.23 22.08
N SER A 205 -3.21 -12.97 22.85
CA SER A 205 -1.92 -12.53 22.30
C SER A 205 -1.24 -13.60 21.47
N ARG A 206 -1.40 -14.87 21.84
CA ARG A 206 -0.89 -16.03 21.10
C ARG A 206 -1.78 -16.44 19.91
N GLY A 207 -2.98 -15.86 19.79
CA GLY A 207 -3.94 -16.21 18.74
C GLY A 207 -4.67 -17.54 18.96
N ASN A 208 -4.70 -18.04 20.20
CA ASN A 208 -5.33 -19.32 20.55
C ASN A 208 -6.71 -19.14 21.23
N ALA A 209 -7.18 -17.90 21.36
CA ALA A 209 -8.47 -17.62 21.99
C ALA A 209 -9.64 -17.95 21.04
N LEU A 210 -10.42 -18.98 21.39
CA LEU A 210 -11.59 -19.41 20.61
C LEU A 210 -12.70 -18.34 20.54
N ASP A 211 -12.78 -17.50 21.57
CA ASP A 211 -13.77 -16.44 21.68
C ASP A 211 -13.33 -15.11 21.04
N LEU A 212 -12.15 -15.07 20.40
CA LEU A 212 -11.75 -13.99 19.51
C LEU A 212 -11.81 -14.51 18.06
N ILE A 213 -12.83 -14.10 17.33
CA ILE A 213 -13.04 -14.51 15.95
C ILE A 213 -12.57 -13.36 15.06
N GLU A 214 -11.41 -13.55 14.44
CA GLU A 214 -10.86 -12.62 13.45
C GLU A 214 -11.23 -13.09 12.04
N MET A 215 -11.87 -12.22 11.26
CA MET A 215 -12.24 -12.50 9.87
C MET A 215 -11.80 -11.33 8.99
N ASP A 216 -10.92 -11.61 8.03
CA ASP A 216 -10.58 -10.65 6.98
C ASP A 216 -11.64 -10.72 5.88
N ALA A 217 -12.46 -9.68 5.78
CA ALA A 217 -13.51 -9.58 4.78
C ALA A 217 -12.96 -9.55 3.35
N ALA A 218 -11.68 -9.23 3.13
CA ALA A 218 -11.08 -9.34 1.80
C ALA A 218 -10.99 -10.79 1.31
N SER A 219 -10.92 -11.76 2.22
CA SER A 219 -10.88 -13.20 1.94
C SER A 219 -12.23 -13.89 2.09
N ASN A 220 -13.07 -13.43 3.03
CA ASN A 220 -14.39 -14.00 3.34
C ASN A 220 -15.49 -12.99 3.00
N ARG A 221 -15.67 -12.72 1.70
CA ARG A 221 -16.61 -11.69 1.19
C ARG A 221 -18.06 -12.17 1.15
N GLY A 222 -18.25 -13.49 1.20
CA GLY A 222 -19.48 -14.17 0.85
C GLY A 222 -20.60 -13.97 1.87
N ILE A 223 -21.83 -14.15 1.41
CA ILE A 223 -23.01 -14.16 2.29
C ILE A 223 -22.96 -15.38 3.22
N ASP A 224 -22.46 -16.51 2.73
CA ASP A 224 -22.44 -17.77 3.47
C ASP A 224 -21.47 -17.72 4.67
N ASP A 225 -20.29 -17.12 4.50
CA ASP A 225 -19.33 -16.88 5.61
C ASP A 225 -19.97 -16.09 6.76
N ILE A 226 -20.73 -15.05 6.42
CA ILE A 226 -21.46 -14.25 7.40
C ILE A 226 -22.64 -15.00 8.01
N ARG A 227 -23.32 -15.86 7.25
CA ARG A 227 -24.40 -16.70 7.81
C ARG A 227 -23.87 -17.68 8.83
N GLU A 228 -22.75 -18.34 8.54
CA GLU A 228 -22.07 -19.20 9.51
C GLU A 228 -21.61 -18.41 10.75
N LEU A 229 -21.09 -17.20 10.55
CA LEU A 229 -20.73 -16.32 11.65
C LEU A 229 -21.96 -16.02 12.52
N ARG A 230 -23.09 -15.69 11.89
CA ARG A 230 -24.36 -15.36 12.56
C ARG A 230 -24.86 -16.50 13.42
N GLU A 231 -24.78 -17.74 12.93
CA GLU A 231 -25.13 -18.92 13.71
C GLU A 231 -24.23 -19.07 14.94
N LYS A 232 -22.93 -18.79 14.79
CA LYS A 232 -21.94 -18.86 15.87
C LYS A 232 -22.09 -17.76 16.94
N ILE A 233 -22.77 -16.65 16.63
CA ILE A 233 -22.96 -15.50 17.53
C ILE A 233 -23.92 -15.79 18.69
N GLY A 234 -24.94 -16.62 18.46
CA GLY A 234 -25.92 -16.98 19.49
C GLY A 234 -25.33 -17.79 20.65
N PHE A 235 -24.19 -18.45 20.45
CA PHE A 235 -23.55 -19.26 21.50
C PHE A 235 -22.76 -18.40 22.48
N ALA A 236 -22.88 -18.74 23.77
CA ALA A 236 -22.12 -18.13 24.84
C ALA A 236 -20.59 -18.30 24.64
N PRO A 237 -19.76 -17.43 25.24
CA PRO A 237 -18.31 -17.58 25.23
C PRO A 237 -17.88 -18.89 25.91
N SER A 238 -16.74 -19.45 25.49
CA SER A 238 -16.19 -20.70 26.04
C SER A 238 -15.30 -20.44 27.27
N ASP A 239 -14.27 -19.61 27.09
CA ASP A 239 -13.22 -19.35 28.08
C ASP A 239 -13.12 -17.85 28.45
N LEU A 240 -13.45 -16.96 27.50
CA LEU A 240 -13.43 -15.52 27.71
C LEU A 240 -14.74 -15.01 28.31
N MET A 241 -14.73 -13.81 28.90
CA MET A 241 -15.95 -13.18 29.42
C MET A 241 -16.87 -12.68 28.30
N LYS A 242 -16.26 -12.21 27.21
CA LYS A 242 -16.93 -11.65 26.04
C LYS A 242 -16.38 -12.28 24.78
N LYS A 243 -17.29 -12.57 23.86
CA LYS A 243 -16.96 -13.07 22.52
C LYS A 243 -16.78 -11.90 21.59
N VAL A 244 -15.58 -11.73 21.05
CA VAL A 244 -15.19 -10.58 20.25
C VAL A 244 -15.09 -10.99 18.79
N TYR A 245 -15.81 -10.28 17.94
CA TYR A 245 -15.84 -10.45 16.49
C TYR A 245 -15.08 -9.31 15.84
N LEU A 246 -13.86 -9.57 15.39
CA LEU A 246 -13.03 -8.60 14.67
C LEU A 246 -13.16 -8.85 13.17
N LEU A 247 -13.89 -7.98 12.50
CA LEU A 247 -14.05 -8.01 11.05
C LEU A 247 -13.12 -6.94 10.45
N ASP A 248 -12.05 -7.36 9.78
CA ASP A 248 -11.11 -6.44 9.13
C ASP A 248 -11.48 -6.22 7.66
N GLU A 249 -11.16 -5.03 7.15
CA GLU A 249 -11.52 -4.53 5.81
C GLU A 249 -13.00 -4.75 5.42
N VAL A 250 -13.93 -4.45 6.33
CA VAL A 250 -15.37 -4.74 6.16
C VAL A 250 -16.00 -4.14 4.91
N HIS A 251 -15.42 -3.09 4.35
CA HIS A 251 -15.84 -2.50 3.08
C HIS A 251 -15.74 -3.45 1.88
N MET A 252 -15.07 -4.59 2.04
CA MET A 252 -14.95 -5.65 1.04
C MET A 252 -16.11 -6.65 1.09
N LEU A 253 -16.97 -6.60 2.11
CA LEU A 253 -18.17 -7.43 2.21
C LEU A 253 -19.19 -7.09 1.11
N THR A 254 -19.90 -8.11 0.65
CA THR A 254 -21.03 -7.93 -0.26
C THR A 254 -22.22 -7.28 0.45
N GLU A 255 -23.12 -6.64 -0.30
CA GLU A 255 -24.34 -6.03 0.29
C GLU A 255 -25.21 -7.06 1.01
N GLY A 256 -25.34 -8.27 0.46
CA GLY A 256 -26.07 -9.36 1.11
C GLY A 256 -25.45 -9.78 2.44
N ALA A 257 -24.11 -9.74 2.54
CA ALA A 257 -23.37 -10.03 3.77
C ALA A 257 -23.61 -8.94 4.83
N PHE A 258 -23.60 -7.65 4.44
CA PHE A 258 -23.98 -6.56 5.35
C PHE A 258 -25.41 -6.71 5.88
N ASN A 259 -26.37 -7.02 5.00
CA ASN A 259 -27.77 -7.21 5.40
C ASN A 259 -27.95 -8.39 6.37
N ALA A 260 -27.14 -9.45 6.21
CA ALA A 260 -27.15 -10.57 7.14
C ALA A 260 -26.63 -10.19 8.54
N LEU A 261 -25.67 -9.25 8.63
CA LEU A 261 -25.14 -8.71 9.89
C LEU A 261 -26.09 -7.73 10.59
N LEU A 262 -26.95 -7.00 9.84
CA LEU A 262 -27.80 -5.94 10.40
C LEU A 262 -28.67 -6.42 11.56
N LYS A 263 -29.30 -7.60 11.43
CA LYS A 263 -30.13 -8.17 12.50
C LYS A 263 -29.35 -8.36 13.79
N THR A 264 -28.10 -8.78 13.69
CA THR A 264 -27.23 -9.02 14.84
C THR A 264 -26.67 -7.73 15.42
N LEU A 265 -26.44 -6.71 14.60
CA LEU A 265 -26.04 -5.39 15.08
C LEU A 265 -27.20 -4.61 15.74
N GLU A 266 -28.45 -4.90 15.35
CA GLU A 266 -29.65 -4.32 15.97
C GLU A 266 -29.95 -4.92 17.34
N GLU A 267 -29.89 -6.24 17.43
CA GLU A 267 -30.19 -7.00 18.65
C GLU A 267 -29.01 -7.95 18.99
N PRO A 268 -27.86 -7.39 19.41
CA PRO A 268 -26.69 -8.20 19.71
C PRO A 268 -26.89 -8.99 21.01
N PRO A 269 -26.39 -10.23 21.10
CA PRO A 269 -26.31 -10.93 22.37
C PRO A 269 -25.47 -10.14 23.39
N PRO A 270 -25.84 -10.13 24.69
CA PRO A 270 -25.13 -9.34 25.70
C PRO A 270 -23.63 -9.67 25.82
N HIS A 271 -23.23 -10.90 25.47
CA HIS A 271 -21.83 -11.35 25.53
C HIS A 271 -21.01 -11.03 24.27
N ALA A 272 -21.64 -10.57 23.18
CA ALA A 272 -21.00 -10.35 21.90
C ALA A 272 -20.55 -8.90 21.73
N ILE A 273 -19.33 -8.69 21.23
CA ILE A 273 -18.80 -7.37 20.85
C ILE A 273 -18.29 -7.44 19.42
N PHE A 274 -18.73 -6.52 18.58
CA PHE A 274 -18.29 -6.38 17.19
C PHE A 274 -17.27 -5.26 17.08
N ILE A 275 -16.15 -5.53 16.40
CA ILE A 275 -15.17 -4.53 16.02
C ILE A 275 -15.00 -4.62 14.50
N LEU A 276 -15.52 -3.61 13.81
CA LEU A 276 -15.45 -3.48 12.36
C LEU A 276 -14.30 -2.54 12.01
N ALA A 277 -13.33 -2.98 11.22
CA ALA A 277 -12.24 -2.14 10.73
C ALA A 277 -12.36 -1.92 9.22
N THR A 278 -12.12 -0.69 8.75
CA THR A 278 -12.16 -0.35 7.32
C THR A 278 -11.16 0.75 6.95
N THR A 279 -10.56 0.65 5.77
CA THR A 279 -9.86 1.78 5.13
C THR A 279 -10.76 2.75 4.38
N ASP A 280 -11.97 2.33 4.01
CA ASP A 280 -12.92 3.11 3.22
C ASP A 280 -14.28 3.13 3.90
N LEU A 281 -14.61 4.26 4.53
CA LEU A 281 -15.86 4.43 5.25
C LEU A 281 -17.06 4.58 4.32
N HIS A 282 -16.86 5.15 3.11
CA HIS A 282 -17.96 5.48 2.20
C HIS A 282 -18.61 4.22 1.61
N LYS A 283 -17.84 3.14 1.52
CA LYS A 283 -18.33 1.81 1.12
C LYS A 283 -19.09 1.06 2.20
N VAL A 284 -19.04 1.52 3.45
CA VAL A 284 -19.81 0.91 4.54
C VAL A 284 -21.23 1.50 4.55
N PRO A 285 -22.29 0.68 4.49
CA PRO A 285 -23.66 1.17 4.50
C PRO A 285 -23.96 2.08 5.70
N ALA A 286 -24.72 3.16 5.46
CA ALA A 286 -25.11 4.09 6.52
C ALA A 286 -25.88 3.41 7.66
N THR A 287 -26.63 2.34 7.35
CA THR A 287 -27.36 1.50 8.31
C THR A 287 -26.43 0.78 9.30
N VAL A 288 -25.24 0.35 8.87
CA VAL A 288 -24.23 -0.25 9.76
C VAL A 288 -23.56 0.85 10.57
N ARG A 289 -23.19 1.96 9.92
CA ARG A 289 -22.53 3.10 10.57
C ARG A 289 -23.34 3.69 11.71
N SER A 290 -24.66 3.77 11.57
CA SER A 290 -25.54 4.33 12.61
C SER A 290 -25.67 3.46 13.86
N ARG A 291 -25.26 2.18 13.79
CA ARG A 291 -25.34 1.20 14.88
C ARG A 291 -24.00 0.94 15.56
N CYS A 292 -22.93 1.55 15.06
CA CYS A 292 -21.59 1.38 15.60
C CYS A 292 -21.09 2.66 16.25
N GLN A 293 -20.35 2.55 17.35
CA GLN A 293 -19.55 3.65 17.86
C GLN A 293 -18.34 3.84 16.95
N ARG A 294 -18.30 4.97 16.25
CA ARG A 294 -17.27 5.25 15.24
C ARG A 294 -16.04 5.91 15.85
N TYR A 295 -14.87 5.43 15.45
CA TYR A 295 -13.57 6.01 15.75
C TYR A 295 -12.77 6.21 14.47
N ASP A 296 -12.36 7.46 14.23
CA ASP A 296 -11.57 7.85 13.06
C ASP A 296 -10.08 7.92 13.42
N PHE A 297 -9.31 7.05 12.77
CA PHE A 297 -7.87 6.95 12.87
C PHE A 297 -7.21 7.90 11.89
N HIS A 298 -6.27 8.69 12.38
CA HIS A 298 -5.53 9.64 11.57
C HIS A 298 -4.15 9.09 11.19
N ARG A 299 -3.49 9.71 10.20
CA ARG A 299 -2.08 9.41 9.92
C ARG A 299 -1.26 9.83 11.13
N VAL A 300 -0.27 9.01 11.48
CA VAL A 300 0.67 9.34 12.56
C VAL A 300 1.61 10.45 12.09
N ASP A 301 1.85 11.42 12.95
CA ASP A 301 2.79 12.52 12.69
C ASP A 301 4.23 12.00 12.51
N ASP A 302 4.99 12.66 11.65
CA ASP A 302 6.36 12.26 11.28
C ASP A 302 7.30 12.25 12.51
N GLU A 303 7.19 13.20 13.43
CA GLU A 303 8.05 13.27 14.62
C GLU A 303 7.66 12.23 15.66
N ALA A 304 6.36 11.97 15.83
CA ALA A 304 5.87 10.89 16.68
C ALA A 304 6.33 9.52 16.16
N MET A 305 6.30 9.33 14.84
CA MET A 305 6.81 8.13 14.18
C MET A 305 8.32 7.99 14.35
N ALA A 306 9.09 9.04 14.06
CA ALA A 306 10.55 9.05 14.24
C ALA A 306 10.92 8.72 15.70
N SER A 307 10.21 9.27 16.67
CA SER A 307 10.41 8.98 18.09
C SER A 307 10.17 7.52 18.45
N ARG A 308 9.12 6.89 17.89
CA ARG A 308 8.87 5.45 18.10
C ARG A 308 9.92 4.58 17.40
N LEU A 309 10.34 4.94 16.19
CA LEU A 309 11.41 4.23 15.48
C LEU A 309 12.74 4.31 16.23
N ARG A 310 13.06 5.48 16.82
CA ARG A 310 14.25 5.69 17.65
C ARG A 310 14.24 4.77 18.87
N TYR A 311 13.10 4.65 19.54
CA TYR A 311 12.93 3.71 20.65
C TYR A 311 13.14 2.25 20.21
N ILE A 312 12.49 1.82 19.13
CA ILE A 312 12.63 0.46 18.59
C ILE A 312 14.09 0.17 18.20
N ALA A 313 14.74 1.10 17.50
CA ALA A 313 16.13 0.97 17.09
C ALA A 313 17.07 0.85 18.30
N GLY A 314 16.87 1.65 19.36
CA GLY A 314 17.64 1.56 20.59
C GLY A 314 17.54 0.19 21.27
N GLU A 315 16.35 -0.38 21.34
CA GLU A 315 16.09 -1.69 21.95
C GLU A 315 16.63 -2.87 21.12
N GLU A 316 16.69 -2.72 19.79
CA GLU A 316 17.30 -3.72 18.89
C GLU A 316 18.83 -3.51 18.71
N GLY A 317 19.39 -2.43 19.24
CA GLY A 317 20.82 -2.11 19.11
C GLY A 317 21.22 -1.49 17.76
N PHE A 318 20.27 -0.91 17.03
CA PHE A 318 20.52 -0.18 15.79
C PHE A 318 20.85 1.29 16.07
N LYS A 319 21.90 1.81 15.43
CA LYS A 319 22.29 3.22 15.51
C LYS A 319 22.07 3.89 14.16
N LEU A 320 20.99 4.64 14.07
CA LEU A 320 20.69 5.50 12.92
C LEU A 320 20.67 6.95 13.38
N SER A 321 20.95 7.86 12.46
CA SER A 321 20.82 9.29 12.66
C SER A 321 19.36 9.74 12.75
N ASP A 322 19.13 10.95 13.26
CA ASP A 322 17.79 11.55 13.29
C ASP A 322 17.23 11.81 11.88
N THR A 323 18.10 12.19 10.95
CA THR A 323 17.81 12.37 9.52
C THR A 323 17.30 11.07 8.90
N ALA A 324 17.91 9.93 9.20
CA ALA A 324 17.45 8.62 8.77
C ALA A 324 16.05 8.26 9.31
N PHE A 325 15.78 8.48 10.61
CA PHE A 325 14.45 8.20 11.18
C PHE A 325 13.35 9.06 10.54
N ARG A 326 13.65 10.34 10.27
CA ARG A 326 12.74 11.24 9.57
C ARG A 326 12.50 10.82 8.12
N ALA A 327 13.54 10.36 7.42
CA ALA A 327 13.43 9.85 6.06
C ALA A 327 12.48 8.63 5.99
N ILE A 328 12.66 7.67 6.91
CA ILE A 328 11.77 6.50 7.04
C ILE A 328 10.34 6.97 7.36
N GLY A 329 10.18 7.91 8.29
CA GLY A 329 8.87 8.44 8.69
C GLY A 329 8.09 9.03 7.51
N ARG A 330 8.75 9.93 6.76
CA ARG A 330 8.19 10.56 5.56
C ARG A 330 7.80 9.54 4.49
N LEU A 331 8.68 8.57 4.21
CA LEU A 331 8.44 7.53 3.21
C LEU A 331 7.23 6.65 3.58
N SER A 332 6.99 6.46 4.88
CA SER A 332 5.88 5.68 5.43
C SER A 332 4.53 6.40 5.38
N ARG A 333 4.51 7.72 5.10
CA ARG A 333 3.30 8.54 4.96
C ARG A 333 2.33 8.37 6.15
N GLY A 334 2.83 8.28 7.37
CA GLY A 334 1.99 8.13 8.57
C GLY A 334 1.45 6.71 8.84
N ALA A 335 1.94 5.68 8.13
CA ALA A 335 1.65 4.27 8.41
C ALA A 335 2.78 3.61 9.24
N MET A 336 2.55 3.44 10.55
CA MET A 336 3.56 2.86 11.46
C MET A 336 4.02 1.45 11.07
N ARG A 337 3.13 0.63 10.49
CA ARG A 337 3.49 -0.70 10.00
C ARG A 337 4.56 -0.64 8.92
N ASP A 338 4.40 0.28 7.98
CA ASP A 338 5.33 0.43 6.86
C ASP A 338 6.66 1.03 7.36
N ALA A 339 6.61 1.95 8.33
CA ALA A 339 7.80 2.53 8.97
C ALA A 339 8.69 1.49 9.65
N ILE A 340 8.10 0.57 10.42
CA ILE A 340 8.86 -0.51 11.06
C ILE A 340 9.42 -1.47 10.01
N THR A 341 8.68 -1.72 8.92
CA THR A 341 9.14 -2.57 7.82
C THR A 341 10.33 -1.95 7.08
N LEU A 342 10.30 -0.64 6.85
CA LEU A 342 11.42 0.09 6.24
C LEU A 342 12.65 0.13 7.16
N LEU A 343 12.46 0.32 8.47
CA LEU A 343 13.56 0.22 9.44
C LEU A 343 14.20 -1.18 9.41
N GLU A 344 13.39 -2.23 9.35
CA GLU A 344 13.86 -3.61 9.24
C GLU A 344 14.64 -3.84 7.94
N GLN A 345 14.15 -3.32 6.82
CA GLN A 345 14.83 -3.39 5.53
C GLN A 345 16.21 -2.72 5.58
N VAL A 346 16.29 -1.50 6.12
CA VAL A 346 17.55 -0.75 6.29
C VAL A 346 18.53 -1.53 7.17
N ALA A 347 18.06 -2.05 8.30
CA ALA A 347 18.87 -2.84 9.21
C ALA A 347 19.38 -4.15 8.58
N ALA A 348 18.55 -4.80 7.77
CA ALA A 348 18.90 -6.04 7.08
C ALA A 348 19.92 -5.81 5.95
N GLN A 349 19.84 -4.68 5.25
CA GLN A 349 20.69 -4.36 4.10
C GLN A 349 22.04 -3.77 4.49
N CYS A 350 22.05 -2.81 5.41
CA CYS A 350 23.23 -2.01 5.74
C CYS A 350 23.88 -2.39 7.08
N GLY A 351 23.23 -3.26 7.85
CA GLY A 351 23.72 -3.69 9.17
C GLY A 351 23.32 -2.74 10.30
N PRO A 352 23.99 -2.83 11.47
CA PRO A 352 23.50 -2.19 12.70
C PRO A 352 23.81 -0.70 12.84
N GLU A 353 24.79 -0.18 12.10
CA GLU A 353 25.24 1.22 12.20
C GLU A 353 25.44 1.82 10.80
N PRO A 354 24.38 1.92 9.97
CA PRO A 354 24.50 2.50 8.63
C PRO A 354 24.68 4.01 8.70
N ASP A 355 25.43 4.58 7.76
CA ASP A 355 25.47 6.02 7.58
C ASP A 355 24.23 6.55 6.82
N ASP A 356 24.05 7.87 6.77
CA ASP A 356 22.88 8.47 6.11
C ASP A 356 22.80 8.11 4.63
N ALA A 357 23.94 8.00 3.94
CA ALA A 357 23.99 7.67 2.52
C ALA A 357 23.55 6.23 2.27
N ASP A 358 23.99 5.29 3.12
CA ASP A 358 23.58 3.89 3.12
C ASP A 358 22.08 3.74 3.37
N VAL A 359 21.53 4.51 4.32
CA VAL A 359 20.08 4.52 4.61
C VAL A 359 19.30 5.03 3.40
N MET A 360 19.68 6.18 2.84
CA MET A 360 19.02 6.73 1.65
C MET A 360 19.12 5.74 0.49
N ALA A 361 20.26 5.07 0.32
CA ALA A 361 20.43 4.02 -0.68
C ALA A 361 19.49 2.83 -0.48
N ALA A 362 19.40 2.32 0.75
CA ALA A 362 18.51 1.20 1.09
C ALA A 362 17.02 1.55 0.92
N LEU A 363 16.65 2.81 1.16
CA LEU A 363 15.28 3.30 0.98
C LEU A 363 14.94 3.63 -0.48
N GLY A 364 15.92 3.57 -1.39
CA GLY A 364 15.73 4.07 -2.74
C GLY A 364 15.41 5.56 -2.75
N LEU A 365 16.18 6.33 -1.97
CA LEU A 365 16.18 7.79 -1.94
C LEU A 365 17.52 8.35 -2.41
N VAL A 366 18.37 7.53 -3.07
CA VAL A 366 19.49 8.07 -3.84
C VAL A 366 18.90 8.91 -4.95
N GLU A 367 19.06 10.22 -4.82
CA GLU A 367 18.78 11.16 -5.88
C GLU A 367 19.75 10.84 -7.02
N ASP A 368 19.21 10.46 -8.18
CA ASP A 368 20.02 10.48 -9.39
C ASP A 368 20.33 11.95 -9.68
N GLU A 369 21.61 12.34 -9.77
CA GLU A 369 22.00 13.72 -10.10
C GLU A 369 21.31 14.23 -11.37
N ARG A 370 20.97 13.34 -12.30
CA ARG A 370 20.23 13.67 -13.51
C ARG A 370 18.80 14.16 -13.25
N SER A 371 18.19 13.83 -12.11
CA SER A 371 16.86 14.36 -11.73
C SER A 371 16.94 15.87 -11.44
N GLY A 372 18.02 16.30 -10.78
CA GLY A 372 18.34 17.72 -10.61
C GLY A 372 18.66 18.40 -11.94
N HIS A 373 19.43 17.74 -12.81
CA HIS A 373 19.69 18.25 -14.16
C HIS A 373 18.43 18.34 -15.02
N LEU A 374 17.50 17.39 -14.90
CA LEU A 374 16.23 17.43 -15.62
C LEU A 374 15.35 18.56 -15.08
N ALA A 375 15.25 18.72 -13.76
CA ALA A 375 14.52 19.82 -13.16
C ALA A 375 15.08 21.18 -13.62
N ARG A 376 16.41 21.30 -13.71
CA ARG A 376 17.08 22.48 -14.26
C ARG A 376 16.79 22.68 -15.75
N ALA A 377 16.87 21.64 -16.57
CA ALA A 377 16.56 21.70 -18.00
C ALA A 377 15.11 22.14 -18.27
N LEU A 378 14.16 21.69 -17.45
CA LEU A 378 12.75 22.09 -17.53
C LEU A 378 12.55 23.58 -17.19
N VAL A 379 13.29 24.10 -16.22
CA VAL A 379 13.29 25.53 -15.84
C VAL A 379 13.99 26.39 -16.90
N ASP A 380 15.08 25.88 -17.47
CA ASP A 380 15.88 26.54 -18.50
C ASP A 380 15.23 26.47 -19.89
N GLU A 381 14.08 25.76 -20.01
CA GLU A 381 13.39 25.46 -21.27
C GLU A 381 14.27 24.75 -22.31
N ASP A 382 15.29 24.03 -21.84
CA ASP A 382 16.19 23.24 -22.69
C ASP A 382 15.59 21.86 -22.99
N LEU A 383 14.79 21.82 -24.06
CA LEU A 383 14.15 20.58 -24.52
C LEU A 383 15.18 19.52 -24.95
N ALA A 384 16.30 19.93 -25.54
CA ALA A 384 17.30 18.99 -26.03
C ALA A 384 17.97 18.25 -24.86
N ALA A 385 18.35 18.99 -23.81
CA ALA A 385 18.87 18.40 -22.58
C ALA A 385 17.83 17.52 -21.88
N ALA A 386 16.58 17.98 -21.76
CA ALA A 386 15.52 17.22 -21.11
C ALA A 386 15.24 15.87 -21.79
N LEU A 387 15.15 15.85 -23.12
CA LEU A 387 14.95 14.61 -23.90
C LEU A 387 16.16 13.68 -23.83
N SER A 388 17.38 14.23 -23.86
CA SER A 388 18.60 13.43 -23.72
C SER A 388 18.68 12.74 -22.37
N ILE A 389 18.29 13.43 -21.29
CA ILE A 389 18.28 12.87 -19.94
C ILE A 389 17.19 11.78 -19.84
N ALA A 390 15.97 12.06 -20.32
CA ALA A 390 14.88 11.09 -20.30
C ALA A 390 15.25 9.78 -21.01
N ARG A 391 15.92 9.88 -22.17
CA ARG A 391 16.42 8.72 -22.92
C ARG A 391 17.51 7.97 -22.17
N ALA A 392 18.50 8.67 -21.63
CA ALA A 392 19.60 8.05 -20.89
C ALA A 392 19.09 7.27 -19.66
N VAL A 393 18.08 7.78 -18.96
CA VAL A 393 17.45 7.10 -17.81
C VAL A 393 16.77 5.79 -18.25
N GLY A 394 16.11 5.80 -19.41
CA GLY A 394 15.53 4.58 -20.00
C GLY A 394 16.60 3.57 -20.44
N ASP A 395 17.65 4.03 -21.12
CA ASP A 395 18.74 3.18 -21.63
C ASP A 395 19.54 2.51 -20.49
N ASP A 396 19.71 3.19 -19.36
CA ASP A 396 20.40 2.69 -18.18
C ASP A 396 19.54 1.74 -17.31
N GLY A 397 18.27 1.51 -17.69
CA GLY A 397 17.38 0.58 -17.00
C GLY A 397 16.90 1.08 -15.63
N ILE A 398 16.86 2.38 -15.42
CA ILE A 398 16.39 3.00 -14.18
C ILE A 398 14.86 3.01 -14.14
N ASP A 399 14.28 2.90 -12.94
CA ASP A 399 12.84 3.08 -12.75
C ASP A 399 12.44 4.53 -13.10
N ILE A 400 11.96 4.70 -14.33
CA ILE A 400 11.59 6.01 -14.91
C ILE A 400 10.46 6.65 -14.10
N ALA A 401 9.54 5.86 -13.56
CA ALA A 401 8.44 6.38 -12.74
C ALA A 401 8.96 6.93 -11.40
N ARG A 402 9.96 6.28 -10.81
CA ARG A 402 10.64 6.77 -9.61
C ARG A 402 11.44 8.04 -9.91
N PHE A 403 12.27 8.02 -10.97
CA PHE A 403 13.05 9.18 -11.41
C PHE A 403 12.16 10.41 -11.69
N THR A 404 11.00 10.20 -12.30
CA THR A 404 10.00 11.26 -12.55
C THR A 404 9.46 11.85 -11.25
N ARG A 405 9.17 11.00 -10.24
CA ARG A 405 8.72 11.47 -8.92
C ARG A 405 9.80 12.25 -8.19
N GLU A 406 11.05 11.81 -8.26
CA GLU A 406 12.20 12.53 -7.68
C GLU A 406 12.34 13.93 -8.29
N THR A 407 12.24 14.03 -9.63
CA THR A 407 12.24 15.33 -10.35
C THR A 407 11.08 16.24 -9.90
N ILE A 408 9.87 15.68 -9.72
CA ILE A 408 8.70 16.42 -9.19
C ILE A 408 8.96 16.93 -7.77
N ASP A 409 9.55 16.10 -6.90
CA ASP A 409 9.82 16.48 -5.51
C ASP A 409 10.86 17.61 -5.42
N ILE A 410 11.88 17.61 -6.29
CA ILE A 410 12.85 18.71 -6.43
C ILE A 410 12.14 20.00 -6.88
N LEU A 411 11.33 19.94 -7.94
CA LEU A 411 10.58 21.10 -8.45
C LEU A 411 9.60 21.66 -7.41
N ARG A 412 8.89 20.79 -6.68
CA ARG A 412 7.96 21.20 -5.62
C ARG A 412 8.68 21.88 -4.45
N SER A 413 9.82 21.33 -4.04
CA SER A 413 10.62 21.90 -2.96
C SER A 413 11.16 23.27 -3.37
N ALA A 414 11.68 23.39 -4.59
CA ALA A 414 12.13 24.65 -5.16
C ALA A 414 11.00 25.70 -5.27
N LEU A 415 9.81 25.31 -5.74
CA LEU A 415 8.62 26.17 -5.77
C LEU A 415 8.22 26.66 -4.38
N THR A 416 8.30 25.80 -3.37
CA THR A 416 7.96 26.14 -1.99
C THR A 416 8.95 27.18 -1.43
N LEU A 417 10.25 26.98 -1.67
CA LEU A 417 11.30 27.92 -1.26
C LEU A 417 11.19 29.27 -1.99
N LEU A 418 10.89 29.25 -3.29
CA LEU A 418 10.60 30.44 -4.10
C LEU A 418 9.44 31.26 -3.51
N LEU A 419 8.33 30.60 -3.16
CA LEU A 419 7.16 31.26 -2.57
C LEU A 419 7.41 31.78 -1.16
N GLN A 420 8.27 31.12 -0.38
CA GLN A 420 8.63 31.54 0.97
C GLN A 420 9.75 32.58 1.00
N ARG A 421 10.46 32.81 -0.13
CA ARG A 421 11.70 33.61 -0.22
C ARG A 421 12.71 33.21 0.86
N LYS A 422 12.91 31.90 1.03
CA LYS A 422 13.87 31.36 1.99
C LYS A 422 14.91 30.54 1.24
N ASP A 423 16.16 30.93 1.41
CA ASP A 423 17.28 30.06 1.09
C ASP A 423 17.57 29.22 2.33
N LYS A 424 17.38 27.91 2.20
CA LYS A 424 17.79 26.94 3.21
C LYS A 424 18.79 26.01 2.59
N GLU A 425 20.05 26.19 2.96
CA GLU A 425 21.15 25.31 2.54
C GLU A 425 20.88 23.88 3.03
N GLY A 426 21.06 22.89 2.14
CA GLY A 426 20.95 21.46 2.46
C GLY A 426 19.56 20.84 2.35
N GLU A 427 18.51 21.57 1.94
CA GLU A 427 17.22 20.96 1.56
C GLU A 427 17.20 20.59 0.06
N PRO A 428 16.54 19.48 -0.36
CA PRO A 428 16.39 19.11 -1.76
C PRO A 428 15.78 20.25 -2.58
N GLY A 429 16.37 20.56 -3.74
CA GLY A 429 15.92 21.67 -4.59
C GLY A 429 16.32 23.07 -4.11
N SER A 430 17.12 23.21 -3.05
CA SER A 430 17.67 24.50 -2.59
C SER A 430 18.55 25.18 -3.65
N GLU A 431 19.39 24.43 -4.35
CA GLU A 431 20.20 24.96 -5.47
C GLU A 431 19.31 25.47 -6.62
N LEU A 432 18.27 24.71 -6.97
CA LEU A 432 17.32 25.11 -8.00
C LEU A 432 16.50 26.33 -7.56
N ALA A 433 16.10 26.40 -6.28
CA ALA A 433 15.41 27.55 -5.71
C ALA A 433 16.26 28.82 -5.80
N ALA A 434 17.54 28.75 -5.46
CA ALA A 434 18.46 29.88 -5.56
C ALA A 434 18.52 30.41 -7.02
N VAL A 435 18.67 29.52 -8.00
CA VAL A 435 18.66 29.88 -9.43
C VAL A 435 17.33 30.51 -9.85
N LEU A 436 16.20 29.96 -9.40
CA LEU A 436 14.86 30.49 -9.71
C LEU A 436 14.63 31.88 -9.08
N ILE A 437 15.10 32.08 -7.86
CA ILE A 437 15.02 33.35 -7.13
C ILE A 437 15.87 34.42 -7.82
N GLU A 438 17.14 34.10 -8.13
CA GLU A 438 18.05 35.00 -8.85
C GLU A 438 17.49 35.46 -10.20
N ARG A 439 16.83 34.55 -10.92
CA ARG A 439 16.28 34.81 -12.26
C ARG A 439 14.86 35.37 -12.25
N SER A 440 14.25 35.55 -11.07
CA SER A 440 12.85 35.97 -10.92
C SER A 440 11.89 35.13 -11.77
N ALA A 441 12.09 33.81 -11.77
CA ALA A 441 11.30 32.88 -12.56
C ALA A 441 9.82 32.89 -12.16
N ASP A 442 8.92 32.70 -13.13
CA ASP A 442 7.48 32.66 -12.87
C ASP A 442 7.12 31.35 -12.12
N PRO A 443 6.52 31.42 -10.91
CA PRO A 443 6.04 30.23 -10.20
C PRO A 443 5.12 29.34 -11.05
N ARG A 444 4.41 29.92 -12.04
CA ARG A 444 3.53 29.17 -12.95
C ARG A 444 4.27 28.19 -13.85
N GLN A 445 5.49 28.54 -14.27
CA GLN A 445 6.32 27.69 -15.13
C GLN A 445 6.68 26.40 -14.40
N VAL A 446 7.16 26.52 -13.16
CA VAL A 446 7.50 25.38 -12.30
C VAL A 446 6.26 24.55 -11.97
N ALA A 447 5.13 25.20 -11.68
CA ALA A 447 3.86 24.50 -11.44
C ALA A 447 3.37 23.71 -12.68
N ASN A 448 3.56 24.25 -13.88
CA ASN A 448 3.21 23.56 -15.13
C ASN A 448 4.08 22.33 -15.35
N ALA A 449 5.41 22.45 -15.15
CA ALA A 449 6.32 21.32 -15.24
C ALA A 449 5.95 20.18 -14.27
N ILE A 450 5.61 20.53 -13.02
CA ILE A 450 5.10 19.55 -12.04
C ILE A 450 3.83 18.86 -12.54
N ALA A 451 2.88 19.62 -13.10
CA ALA A 451 1.61 19.08 -13.57
C ALA A 451 1.80 18.11 -14.75
N GLU A 452 2.65 18.44 -15.72
CA GLU A 452 2.91 17.56 -16.88
C GLU A 452 3.65 16.30 -16.48
N LEU A 453 4.70 16.40 -15.64
CA LEU A 453 5.39 15.22 -15.13
C LEU A 453 4.46 14.31 -14.32
N ALA A 454 3.53 14.89 -13.54
CA ALA A 454 2.56 14.12 -12.77
C ALA A 454 1.51 13.39 -13.64
N ARG A 455 1.33 13.81 -14.90
CA ARG A 455 0.45 13.15 -15.87
C ARG A 455 1.14 12.02 -16.63
N ALA A 456 2.47 11.92 -16.57
CA ALA A 456 3.21 10.84 -17.22
C ALA A 456 2.75 9.46 -16.68
N ASP A 457 2.28 8.59 -17.57
CA ASP A 457 1.79 7.26 -17.22
C ASP A 457 2.73 6.16 -17.71
N PHE A 458 3.37 5.48 -16.78
CA PHE A 458 4.34 4.40 -17.03
C PHE A 458 3.72 2.99 -16.90
N ARG A 459 2.39 2.87 -16.68
CA ARG A 459 1.76 1.56 -16.38
C ARG A 459 1.77 0.57 -17.54
N LEU A 460 1.69 1.07 -18.78
CA LEU A 460 1.61 0.22 -19.98
C LEU A 460 2.99 -0.28 -20.42
N ASP A 461 4.01 0.55 -20.26
CA ASP A 461 5.38 0.25 -20.62
C ASP A 461 6.37 0.93 -19.65
N PRO A 462 6.70 0.29 -18.52
CA PRO A 462 7.54 0.88 -17.48
C PRO A 462 8.98 1.17 -17.92
N ALA A 463 9.45 0.50 -18.98
CA ALA A 463 10.82 0.63 -19.49
C ALA A 463 10.93 1.70 -20.58
N SER A 464 9.81 2.22 -21.08
CA SER A 464 9.82 3.21 -22.16
C SER A 464 10.03 4.63 -21.63
N PRO A 465 11.01 5.39 -22.16
CA PRO A 465 11.20 6.79 -21.81
C PRO A 465 10.13 7.71 -22.43
N ILE A 466 9.31 7.21 -23.36
CA ILE A 466 8.33 8.00 -24.12
C ILE A 466 7.38 8.82 -23.22
N PRO A 467 6.77 8.28 -22.15
CA PRO A 467 5.87 9.07 -21.30
C PRO A 467 6.58 10.26 -20.63
N LEU A 468 7.85 10.08 -20.26
CA LEU A 468 8.67 11.15 -19.69
C LEU A 468 9.09 12.18 -20.76
N GLU A 469 9.49 11.72 -21.95
CA GLU A 469 9.83 12.58 -23.09
C GLU A 469 8.65 13.47 -23.49
N VAL A 470 7.44 12.89 -23.60
CA VAL A 470 6.21 13.62 -23.91
C VAL A 470 5.87 14.63 -22.81
N ALA A 471 6.03 14.26 -21.53
CA ALA A 471 5.80 15.19 -20.42
C ALA A 471 6.78 16.36 -20.46
N CYS A 472 8.07 16.12 -20.73
CA CYS A 472 9.07 17.17 -20.87
C CYS A 472 8.78 18.09 -22.06
N ALA A 473 8.44 17.51 -23.22
CA ALA A 473 8.06 18.27 -24.40
C ALA A 473 6.81 19.12 -24.17
N THR A 474 5.80 18.58 -23.48
CA THR A 474 4.57 19.31 -23.17
C THR A 474 4.83 20.42 -22.14
N ALA A 475 5.69 20.18 -21.14
CA ALA A 475 6.03 21.19 -20.14
C ALA A 475 6.70 22.44 -20.77
N ILE A 476 7.60 22.22 -21.73
CA ILE A 476 8.38 23.28 -22.39
C ILE A 476 7.62 23.89 -23.58
N LEU A 477 7.12 23.05 -24.50
CA LEU A 477 6.47 23.52 -25.73
C LEU A 477 4.97 23.82 -25.56
N GLY A 478 4.30 23.21 -24.58
CA GLY A 478 2.86 23.41 -24.35
C GLY A 478 2.50 24.85 -23.98
N ALA A 479 3.42 25.58 -23.34
CA ALA A 479 3.30 27.02 -23.09
C ALA A 479 3.22 27.83 -24.41
N ALA A 480 3.88 27.37 -25.48
CA ALA A 480 3.86 28.00 -26.79
C ALA A 480 2.59 27.68 -27.61
N ILE A 481 1.90 26.57 -27.33
CA ILE A 481 0.69 26.13 -28.06
C ILE A 481 -0.59 26.81 -27.52
N SER A 482 -0.53 27.45 -26.35
CA SER A 482 -1.67 28.20 -25.78
C SER A 482 -1.93 29.56 -26.45
N SER A 483 -1.15 29.96 -27.45
CA SER A 483 -1.48 31.12 -28.29
C SER A 483 -2.20 30.63 -29.55
N PRO A 484 -3.51 30.89 -29.72
CA PRO A 484 -4.22 30.40 -30.90
C PRO A 484 -3.66 31.08 -32.17
N PRO A 485 -3.33 30.34 -33.24
CA PRO A 485 -3.05 30.97 -34.52
C PRO A 485 -4.37 31.51 -35.08
N VAL A 486 -4.49 32.84 -35.15
CA VAL A 486 -5.55 33.49 -35.93
C VAL A 486 -5.23 33.29 -37.41
N HIS A 487 -5.77 32.22 -37.98
CA HIS A 487 -5.88 32.09 -39.43
C HIS A 487 -7.33 31.78 -39.81
N THR A 488 -8.09 32.86 -39.99
CA THR A 488 -9.25 32.88 -40.88
C THR A 488 -8.74 32.66 -42.31
N ARG A 489 -8.97 31.49 -42.88
CA ARG A 489 -9.02 31.33 -44.34
C ARG A 489 -10.20 30.44 -44.72
N ASP A 490 -11.17 31.10 -45.34
CA ASP A 490 -12.30 30.53 -46.06
C ASP A 490 -11.83 29.44 -47.04
N VAL A 491 -12.36 28.23 -46.88
CA VAL A 491 -12.22 27.18 -47.88
C VAL A 491 -13.48 27.20 -48.75
N ARG A 492 -13.35 27.79 -49.94
CA ARG A 492 -14.27 27.54 -51.05
C ARG A 492 -14.01 26.16 -51.64
N VAL A 493 -15.08 25.41 -51.78
CA VAL A 493 -15.18 24.11 -52.44
C VAL A 493 -14.84 24.26 -53.93
N ALA A 494 -14.00 23.37 -54.47
CA ALA A 494 -13.97 23.04 -55.88
C ALA A 494 -13.70 21.53 -56.04
N ALA A 495 -14.61 20.89 -56.76
CA ALA A 495 -14.61 19.48 -57.13
C ALA A 495 -13.58 19.17 -58.23
N GLY A 496 -13.18 17.90 -58.35
CA GLY A 496 -12.39 17.39 -59.48
C GLY A 496 -11.88 15.95 -59.30
N ASP A 497 -12.70 15.01 -59.76
CA ASP A 497 -12.46 13.65 -60.28
C ASP A 497 -11.10 12.92 -60.12
N GLY A 498 -11.20 11.69 -59.61
CA GLY A 498 -11.06 10.50 -60.48
C GLY A 498 -9.67 9.96 -60.83
N ALA A 499 -9.36 8.80 -60.22
CA ALA A 499 -8.71 7.61 -60.79
C ALA A 499 -7.20 7.31 -60.53
N GLN A 500 -7.03 6.11 -59.94
CA GLN A 500 -6.02 5.06 -60.19
C GLN A 500 -4.68 5.03 -59.42
N ARG A 501 -4.63 4.08 -58.46
CA ARG A 501 -3.46 3.29 -57.98
C ARG A 501 -2.82 2.51 -59.16
N ALA A 502 -1.57 2.05 -59.19
CA ALA A 502 -0.51 1.66 -58.24
C ALA A 502 0.85 1.59 -59.03
N PRO A 503 1.95 0.91 -58.61
CA PRO A 503 2.53 0.61 -57.29
C PRO A 503 4.04 0.95 -57.20
N ALA A 504 4.66 0.92 -56.01
CA ALA A 504 6.12 0.87 -55.87
C ALA A 504 6.59 0.03 -54.66
N GLY A 505 7.35 -1.03 -54.96
CA GLY A 505 8.65 -1.32 -54.34
C GLY A 505 8.73 -1.92 -52.92
N ALA A 506 8.96 -3.24 -52.86
CA ALA A 506 9.36 -4.03 -51.69
C ALA A 506 10.82 -3.74 -51.25
N ARG A 507 11.23 -3.90 -49.97
CA ARG A 507 11.59 -5.15 -49.23
C ARG A 507 12.15 -4.75 -47.83
N PRO A 508 12.53 -5.66 -46.91
CA PRO A 508 11.91 -6.91 -46.45
C PRO A 508 11.83 -6.94 -44.89
N VAL A 509 10.90 -7.70 -44.30
CA VAL A 509 10.97 -8.04 -42.86
C VAL A 509 11.03 -9.55 -42.69
N ALA A 510 11.93 -9.97 -41.80
CA ALA A 510 12.35 -11.32 -41.54
C ALA A 510 11.21 -12.24 -41.04
N ARG A 511 11.40 -13.54 -41.33
CA ARG A 511 10.53 -14.68 -41.06
C ARG A 511 10.08 -14.76 -39.59
N MET A 512 8.76 -14.84 -39.39
CA MET A 512 8.16 -15.55 -38.26
C MET A 512 7.61 -16.89 -38.75
N ILE A 513 7.84 -17.94 -37.97
CA ILE A 513 7.34 -19.30 -38.20
C ILE A 513 5.80 -19.27 -37.97
N PRO A 514 4.96 -19.70 -38.92
CA PRO A 514 3.50 -19.71 -38.72
C PRO A 514 3.09 -20.90 -37.85
N SER A 515 2.20 -20.67 -36.89
CA SER A 515 1.36 -21.73 -36.33
C SER A 515 0.17 -21.95 -37.27
N ASP A 516 0.25 -23.01 -38.07
CA ASP A 516 -0.76 -23.36 -39.08
C ASP A 516 -2.06 -23.86 -38.45
N THR A 517 -3.12 -23.04 -38.53
CA THR A 517 -4.48 -23.51 -38.88
C THR A 517 -5.24 -22.33 -39.48
N PRO A 518 -5.75 -22.41 -40.73
CA PRO A 518 -6.55 -21.32 -41.30
C PRO A 518 -7.88 -21.21 -40.54
N LEU A 519 -8.11 -20.07 -39.90
CA LEU A 519 -9.40 -19.74 -39.27
C LEU A 519 -10.50 -19.70 -40.35
N SER A 520 -11.64 -20.33 -40.08
CA SER A 520 -12.86 -20.19 -40.89
C SER A 520 -13.34 -18.74 -40.91
N ASP A 521 -14.12 -18.35 -41.92
CA ASP A 521 -14.58 -16.95 -42.05
C ASP A 521 -15.47 -16.51 -40.88
N ASN A 522 -16.20 -17.45 -40.27
CA ASN A 522 -16.95 -17.24 -39.04
C ASN A 522 -16.04 -16.96 -37.83
N GLU A 523 -14.90 -17.64 -37.71
CA GLU A 523 -13.93 -17.42 -36.63
C GLU A 523 -13.15 -16.11 -36.79
N LYS A 524 -12.88 -15.69 -38.03
CA LYS A 524 -12.30 -14.37 -38.30
C LYS A 524 -13.26 -13.27 -37.91
N PHE A 525 -14.53 -13.39 -38.31
CA PHE A 525 -15.58 -12.43 -37.93
C PHE A 525 -15.74 -12.33 -36.41
N LEU A 526 -15.79 -13.46 -35.69
CA LEU A 526 -15.90 -13.45 -34.24
C LEU A 526 -14.69 -12.80 -33.55
N ARG A 527 -13.48 -13.03 -34.06
CA ARG A 527 -12.27 -12.39 -33.53
C ARG A 527 -12.30 -10.89 -33.74
N ASP A 528 -12.65 -10.44 -34.94
CA ASP A 528 -12.67 -9.03 -35.28
C ASP A 528 -13.82 -8.29 -34.54
N LEU A 529 -14.95 -8.97 -34.31
CA LEU A 529 -16.04 -8.50 -33.44
C LEU A 529 -15.59 -8.40 -31.99
N TYR A 530 -14.89 -9.41 -31.47
CA TYR A 530 -14.33 -9.39 -30.11
C TYR A 530 -13.34 -8.23 -29.92
N ASP A 531 -12.39 -8.03 -30.85
CA ASP A 531 -11.37 -7.00 -30.73
C ASP A 531 -11.99 -5.59 -30.74
N ARG A 532 -13.06 -5.38 -31.52
CA ARG A 532 -13.81 -4.12 -31.50
C ARG A 532 -14.67 -3.94 -30.25
N CYS A 533 -15.41 -4.97 -29.84
CA CYS A 533 -16.19 -4.93 -28.60
C CYS A 533 -15.29 -4.69 -27.39
N ARG A 534 -14.05 -5.17 -27.40
CA ARG A 534 -13.05 -4.90 -26.35
C ARG A 534 -12.67 -3.43 -26.23
N LEU A 535 -12.61 -2.69 -27.34
CA LEU A 535 -12.30 -1.26 -27.34
C LEU A 535 -13.43 -0.42 -26.75
N VAL A 536 -14.68 -0.88 -26.89
CA VAL A 536 -15.88 -0.16 -26.43
C VAL A 536 -16.25 -0.57 -25.00
N ASN A 537 -16.20 -1.88 -24.69
CA ASN A 537 -16.56 -2.41 -23.38
C ASN A 537 -15.80 -3.70 -23.05
N VAL A 538 -14.83 -3.59 -22.15
CA VAL A 538 -13.96 -4.70 -21.71
C VAL A 538 -14.76 -5.84 -21.05
N ARG A 539 -15.88 -5.55 -20.38
CA ARG A 539 -16.72 -6.57 -19.73
C ARG A 539 -17.52 -7.39 -20.74
N LEU A 540 -18.06 -6.73 -21.77
CA LEU A 540 -18.75 -7.39 -22.90
C LEU A 540 -17.79 -8.33 -23.64
N ALA A 541 -16.57 -7.88 -23.92
CA ALA A 541 -15.55 -8.71 -24.54
C ALA A 541 -15.26 -9.96 -23.70
N GLY A 542 -15.27 -9.86 -22.37
CA GLY A 542 -15.14 -11.00 -21.47
C GLY A 542 -16.19 -12.10 -21.66
N TRP A 543 -17.44 -11.72 -21.99
CA TRP A 543 -18.52 -12.68 -22.25
C TRP A 543 -18.46 -13.30 -23.65
N LEU A 544 -17.89 -12.59 -24.62
CA LEU A 544 -17.66 -13.10 -25.97
C LEU A 544 -16.42 -14.00 -26.08
N ASN A 545 -15.45 -13.84 -25.18
CA ASN A 545 -14.21 -14.60 -25.21
C ASN A 545 -14.40 -16.06 -24.77
N GLY A 546 -14.31 -16.99 -25.73
CA GLY A 546 -14.30 -18.43 -25.47
C GLY A 546 -15.61 -19.02 -24.91
N SER A 547 -16.69 -18.24 -24.90
CA SER A 547 -18.03 -18.69 -24.48
C SER A 547 -19.08 -18.60 -25.60
N CYS A 548 -18.66 -18.14 -26.78
CA CYS A 548 -19.52 -17.80 -27.90
C CYS A 548 -18.93 -18.32 -29.21
N ASP A 549 -19.76 -18.91 -30.06
CA ASP A 549 -19.43 -19.33 -31.44
C ASP A 549 -20.44 -18.72 -32.42
N VAL A 550 -20.02 -18.44 -33.65
CA VAL A 550 -20.92 -17.94 -34.70
C VAL A 550 -21.56 -19.14 -35.41
N LEU A 551 -22.88 -19.28 -35.25
CA LEU A 551 -23.65 -20.38 -35.83
C LEU A 551 -24.00 -20.12 -37.31
N SER A 552 -24.35 -18.89 -37.64
CA SER A 552 -24.61 -18.47 -39.03
C SER A 552 -24.45 -16.96 -39.22
N ILE A 553 -24.07 -16.57 -40.44
CA ILE A 553 -24.02 -15.16 -40.89
C ILE A 553 -24.90 -15.06 -42.14
N GLY A 554 -26.08 -14.46 -42.01
CA GLY A 554 -27.00 -14.17 -43.10
C GLY A 554 -26.80 -12.77 -43.69
N GLU A 555 -27.69 -12.36 -44.58
CA GLU A 555 -27.63 -11.04 -45.23
C GLU A 555 -28.10 -9.89 -44.32
N GLU A 556 -29.03 -10.15 -43.40
CA GLU A 556 -29.60 -9.15 -42.46
C GLU A 556 -29.52 -9.58 -40.99
N GLU A 557 -29.10 -10.81 -40.70
CA GLU A 557 -29.03 -11.37 -39.34
C GLU A 557 -27.77 -12.22 -39.14
N PHE A 558 -27.24 -12.26 -37.91
CA PHE A 558 -26.19 -13.19 -37.51
C PHE A 558 -26.56 -13.88 -36.19
N GLU A 559 -26.21 -15.15 -36.06
CA GLU A 559 -26.59 -15.98 -34.91
C GLU A 559 -25.36 -16.38 -34.08
N LEU A 560 -25.41 -16.05 -32.79
CA LEU A 560 -24.38 -16.38 -31.79
C LEU A 560 -24.86 -17.50 -30.87
N GLY A 561 -24.10 -18.58 -30.84
CA GLY A 561 -24.30 -19.71 -29.94
C GLY A 561 -23.50 -19.54 -28.66
N PHE A 562 -24.13 -19.65 -27.49
CA PHE A 562 -23.47 -19.57 -26.19
C PHE A 562 -23.56 -20.91 -25.44
N ALA A 563 -22.46 -21.31 -24.80
CA ALA A 563 -22.43 -22.51 -23.95
C ALA A 563 -23.08 -22.30 -22.58
N ARG A 564 -23.10 -21.06 -22.08
CA ARG A 564 -23.59 -20.71 -20.75
C ARG A 564 -24.77 -19.78 -20.84
N GLN A 565 -25.89 -20.19 -20.25
CA GLN A 565 -27.13 -19.41 -20.20
C GLN A 565 -26.92 -18.01 -19.61
N MET A 566 -26.09 -17.88 -18.57
CA MET A 566 -25.76 -16.60 -17.95
C MET A 566 -25.07 -15.61 -18.90
N HIS A 567 -24.21 -16.09 -19.82
CA HIS A 567 -23.53 -15.22 -20.78
C HIS A 567 -24.49 -14.81 -21.91
N MET A 568 -25.34 -15.74 -22.36
CA MET A 568 -26.39 -15.48 -23.34
C MET A 568 -27.35 -14.39 -22.84
N GLU A 569 -27.90 -14.53 -21.63
CA GLU A 569 -28.87 -13.60 -21.06
C GLU A 569 -28.29 -12.19 -20.90
N LYS A 570 -27.02 -12.07 -20.48
CA LYS A 570 -26.35 -10.77 -20.33
C LYS A 570 -26.05 -10.11 -21.67
N VAL A 571 -25.63 -10.87 -22.68
CA VAL A 571 -25.36 -10.31 -24.00
C VAL A 571 -26.66 -9.89 -24.70
N ASP A 572 -27.74 -10.67 -24.55
CA ASP A 572 -29.05 -10.36 -25.15
C ASP A 572 -29.78 -9.20 -24.45
N THR A 573 -29.64 -9.07 -23.13
CA THR A 573 -30.36 -8.04 -22.35
C THR A 573 -29.59 -6.73 -22.26
N ASP A 574 -28.31 -6.76 -21.89
CA ASP A 574 -27.57 -5.56 -21.48
C ASP A 574 -26.74 -4.95 -22.62
N CYS A 575 -26.38 -5.74 -23.63
CA CYS A 575 -25.34 -5.37 -24.59
C CYS A 575 -25.69 -5.64 -26.06
N ARG A 576 -26.94 -6.03 -26.36
CA ARG A 576 -27.39 -6.40 -27.70
C ARG A 576 -27.18 -5.30 -28.74
N THR A 577 -27.60 -4.08 -28.41
CA THR A 577 -27.48 -2.92 -29.31
C THR A 577 -26.02 -2.62 -29.65
N LEU A 578 -25.12 -2.70 -28.67
CA LEU A 578 -23.69 -2.46 -28.87
C LEU A 578 -23.05 -3.53 -29.77
N VAL A 579 -23.44 -4.80 -29.62
CA VAL A 579 -22.93 -5.89 -30.45
C VAL A 579 -23.42 -5.76 -31.89
N GLU A 580 -24.70 -5.42 -32.09
CA GLU A 580 -25.30 -5.17 -33.41
C GLU A 580 -24.64 -3.97 -34.13
N GLU A 581 -24.37 -2.86 -33.41
CA GLU A 581 -23.65 -1.70 -33.94
C GLU A 581 -22.23 -2.05 -34.38
N GLN A 582 -21.48 -2.79 -33.56
CA GLN A 582 -20.11 -3.19 -33.93
C GLN A 582 -20.09 -4.18 -35.10
N ALA A 583 -21.07 -5.08 -35.18
CA ALA A 583 -21.24 -5.98 -36.31
C ALA A 583 -21.59 -5.22 -37.60
N GLN A 584 -22.44 -4.19 -37.52
CA GLN A 584 -22.77 -3.32 -38.65
C GLN A 584 -21.53 -2.57 -39.18
N ILE A 585 -20.67 -2.07 -38.29
CA ILE A 585 -19.44 -1.39 -38.70
C ILE A 585 -18.46 -2.36 -39.37
N LEU A 586 -18.42 -3.62 -38.93
CA LEU A 586 -17.55 -4.64 -39.51
C LEU A 586 -18.00 -5.11 -40.90
N LEU A 587 -19.30 -5.33 -41.08
CA LEU A 587 -19.86 -5.87 -42.32
C LEU A 587 -20.38 -4.80 -43.28
N GLY A 588 -20.39 -3.53 -42.85
CA GLY A 588 -20.82 -2.39 -43.67
C GLY A 588 -22.32 -2.36 -43.99
N ARG A 589 -23.12 -3.20 -43.33
CA ARG A 589 -24.58 -3.36 -43.54
C ARG A 589 -25.31 -3.57 -42.21
N PRO A 590 -26.57 -3.14 -42.07
CA PRO A 590 -27.33 -3.34 -40.83
C PRO A 590 -27.50 -4.84 -40.54
N MET A 591 -27.22 -5.24 -39.30
CA MET A 591 -27.18 -6.64 -38.87
C MET A 591 -27.95 -6.78 -37.55
N ARG A 592 -28.90 -7.72 -37.48
CA ARG A 592 -29.58 -8.08 -36.21
C ARG A 592 -29.00 -9.34 -35.60
N MET A 593 -28.83 -9.32 -34.28
CA MET A 593 -28.27 -10.43 -33.52
C MET A 593 -29.39 -11.39 -33.08
N LYS A 594 -29.17 -12.69 -33.28
CA LYS A 594 -29.92 -13.78 -32.65
C LYS A 594 -28.99 -14.56 -31.72
N VAL A 595 -29.48 -14.94 -30.54
CA VAL A 595 -28.71 -15.74 -29.58
C VAL A 595 -29.36 -17.11 -29.39
N ARG A 596 -28.55 -18.16 -29.26
CA ARG A 596 -29.02 -19.52 -28.98
C ARG A 596 -28.13 -20.17 -27.93
N LEU A 597 -28.72 -20.95 -27.03
CA LEU A 597 -27.98 -21.83 -26.13
C LEU A 597 -27.57 -23.10 -26.89
N VAL A 598 -26.30 -23.48 -26.80
CA VAL A 598 -25.75 -24.65 -27.49
C VAL A 598 -24.99 -25.53 -26.48
N ASP A 599 -25.09 -26.85 -26.59
CA ASP A 599 -24.43 -27.79 -25.67
C ASP A 599 -22.89 -27.72 -25.79
N GLU A 600 -22.18 -27.76 -24.65
CA GLU A 600 -20.71 -27.62 -24.56
C GLU A 600 -19.91 -28.64 -25.42
N GLU A 601 -20.52 -29.75 -25.84
CA GLU A 601 -19.90 -30.76 -26.71
C GLU A 601 -19.90 -30.39 -28.20
N SER A 602 -20.82 -29.51 -28.62
CA SER A 602 -21.00 -29.10 -30.02
C SER A 602 -20.16 -27.89 -30.43
N GLN A 603 -19.57 -27.19 -29.46
CA GLN A 603 -18.62 -26.11 -29.71
C GLN A 603 -17.32 -26.69 -30.26
N SER A 604 -16.78 -26.07 -31.30
CA SER A 604 -15.48 -26.46 -31.84
C SER A 604 -14.42 -26.21 -30.76
N ARG A 605 -14.09 -27.24 -29.97
CA ARG A 605 -13.07 -27.13 -28.94
C ARG A 605 -11.76 -26.79 -29.63
N ARG A 606 -11.32 -25.53 -29.50
CA ARG A 606 -9.89 -25.23 -29.67
C ARG A 606 -9.13 -26.16 -28.74
N ALA A 607 -8.26 -26.99 -29.30
CA ALA A 607 -7.24 -27.64 -28.48
C ALA A 607 -6.59 -26.54 -27.62
N PRO A 608 -6.52 -26.70 -26.29
CA PRO A 608 -6.01 -25.65 -25.43
C PRO A 608 -4.64 -25.27 -25.97
N LYS A 609 -4.46 -24.00 -26.33
CA LYS A 609 -3.16 -23.46 -26.74
C LYS A 609 -2.19 -23.91 -25.66
N SER A 610 -1.31 -24.86 -25.96
CA SER A 610 -0.30 -25.29 -25.01
C SER A 610 0.53 -24.05 -24.74
N GLY A 611 0.27 -23.40 -23.61
CA GLY A 611 1.01 -22.20 -23.22
C GLY A 611 2.49 -22.53 -23.29
N HIS A 612 3.32 -21.55 -23.64
CA HIS A 612 4.77 -21.74 -23.77
C HIS A 612 5.39 -22.45 -22.56
N LEU A 613 4.79 -22.26 -21.37
CA LEU A 613 5.10 -22.96 -20.12
C LEU A 613 4.79 -24.46 -20.13
N ALA A 614 3.66 -24.90 -20.70
CA ALA A 614 3.30 -26.31 -20.80
C ALA A 614 4.20 -27.05 -21.82
N ALA A 615 4.61 -26.37 -22.89
CA ALA A 615 5.59 -26.89 -23.83
C ALA A 615 6.99 -27.00 -23.20
N ALA A 616 7.42 -25.98 -22.45
CA ALA A 616 8.67 -25.99 -21.69
C ALA A 616 8.68 -27.08 -20.61
N ALA A 617 7.57 -27.26 -19.88
CA ALA A 617 7.45 -28.30 -18.86
C ALA A 617 7.55 -29.72 -19.45
N ARG A 618 6.94 -29.97 -20.62
CA ARG A 618 7.10 -31.25 -21.33
C ARG A 618 8.51 -31.46 -21.87
N ALA A 619 9.16 -30.41 -22.38
CA ALA A 619 10.55 -30.47 -22.81
C ALA A 619 11.51 -30.77 -21.64
N MET A 620 11.13 -30.41 -20.41
CA MET A 620 11.82 -30.77 -19.17
C MET A 620 11.38 -32.11 -18.56
N GLY A 621 10.58 -32.92 -19.29
CA GLY A 621 10.19 -34.27 -18.89
C GLY A 621 8.96 -34.39 -17.99
N ALA A 622 8.18 -33.31 -17.81
CA ALA A 622 6.96 -33.37 -17.02
C ALA A 622 5.81 -34.07 -17.78
N THR A 623 5.19 -35.06 -17.13
CA THR A 623 3.96 -35.71 -17.61
C THR A 623 2.73 -35.04 -16.98
N PRO A 624 1.71 -34.67 -17.77
CA PRO A 624 0.47 -34.12 -17.22
C PRO A 624 -0.34 -35.22 -16.52
N ILE A 625 -0.68 -35.01 -15.25
CA ILE A 625 -1.64 -35.84 -14.52
C ILE A 625 -3.02 -35.19 -14.70
N GLY A 626 -3.95 -35.90 -15.33
CA GLY A 626 -5.33 -35.44 -15.50
C GLY A 626 -6.09 -35.50 -14.17
N LYS A 627 -7.04 -34.57 -13.97
CA LYS A 627 -8.07 -34.69 -12.94
C LYS A 627 -9.04 -35.81 -13.33
N ASP A 628 -8.64 -37.05 -13.11
CA ASP A 628 -9.49 -38.23 -12.92
C ASP A 628 -8.62 -39.36 -12.31
N GLN A 629 -7.82 -38.98 -11.31
CA GLN A 629 -7.22 -39.86 -10.31
C GLN A 629 -7.38 -39.22 -8.93
#